data_AF-A0A7R8VUC5-F1
#
_entry.id   AF-A0A7R8VUC5-F1
#
_cell.length_a   1.000
_cell.length_b   1.000
_cell.length_c   1.000
_cell.angle_alpha   90.00
_cell.angle_beta   90.00
_cell.angle_gamma   90.00
#
_symmetry.space_group_name_H-M   'P 1'
#
loop_
_entity.id
_entity.type
_entity.pdbx_description
1 polymer ?
#
loop_
_entity_poly.entity_id
_entity_poly.type
_entity_poly.pdbx_seq_one_letter_code
_entity_poly.pdbx_strand_id
1 'polypeptide(L)'
;MLGTKMKFTKRHWFTLALIGSVHFASAICISLQAPFYPPELVLHGLSMFQAESKGATATEYGFVFGVFELVSFICSPLIGKYVNVIGPKFLLKSGLFVAGICSMLFGFLHFAEGHAEFIGLSFAIRIVESVGASAATTAAFSITAAVFPDCVATTFVSSNRATLEVFYGLGYIVGPMIGGLLFSLGGFALPFLVVGCVLLLDGLIICLVLPSLDSDRKTTRKERKVPSIRRVFEIDHVLVSSVIDQACPTKLKGEINL
;
A
#
# COMPACT_ATOMS: atom_id res chain seq x y z
N MET A 1 21.03 18.73 26.68
CA MET A 1 21.29 17.32 27.04
C MET A 1 21.32 16.49 25.77
N LEU A 2 22.34 15.63 25.67
CA LEU A 2 22.84 15.03 24.43
C LEU A 2 21.77 14.29 23.62
N GLY A 3 21.64 14.67 22.35
CA GLY A 3 20.96 13.88 21.34
C GLY A 3 21.72 12.57 21.14
N THR A 4 21.21 11.50 21.73
CA THR A 4 21.65 10.13 21.45
C THR A 4 21.38 9.87 19.97
N LYS A 5 22.41 9.99 19.13
CA LYS A 5 22.38 9.43 17.76
C LYS A 5 22.17 7.93 17.92
N MET A 6 20.93 7.47 17.77
CA MET A 6 20.63 6.05 17.70
C MET A 6 21.47 5.45 16.57
N LYS A 7 22.41 4.56 16.91
CA LYS A 7 23.23 3.86 15.92
C LYS A 7 22.34 2.84 15.23
N PHE A 8 21.74 3.23 14.11
CA PHE A 8 21.00 2.29 13.26
C PHE A 8 21.93 1.17 12.81
N THR A 9 21.67 -0.05 13.31
CA THR A 9 22.31 -1.26 12.80
C THR A 9 21.98 -1.46 11.32
N LYS A 10 22.89 -2.04 10.54
CA LYS A 10 22.68 -2.37 9.11
C LYS A 10 21.35 -3.12 8.85
N ARG A 11 20.89 -3.92 9.81
CA ARG A 11 19.61 -4.65 9.77
C ARG A 11 18.37 -3.74 9.75
N HIS A 12 18.41 -2.60 10.43
CA HIS A 12 17.30 -1.63 10.45
C HIS A 12 17.17 -0.92 9.10
N TRP A 13 18.30 -0.46 8.53
CA TRP A 13 18.35 0.12 7.20
C TRP A 13 17.90 -0.87 6.12
N PHE A 14 18.32 -2.12 6.23
CA PHE A 14 17.89 -3.18 5.33
C PHE A 14 16.37 -3.43 5.39
N THR A 15 15.80 -3.48 6.60
CA THR A 15 14.33 -3.65 6.78
C THR A 15 13.57 -2.45 6.22
N LEU A 16 14.07 -1.23 6.45
CA LEU A 16 13.45 -0.02 5.91
C LEU A 16 13.50 0.01 4.38
N ALA A 17 14.61 -0.38 3.77
CA ALA A 17 14.74 -0.48 2.31
C ALA A 17 13.77 -1.54 1.73
N LEU A 18 13.64 -2.69 2.39
CA LEU A 18 12.72 -3.75 1.97
C LEU A 18 11.25 -3.32 2.08
N ILE A 19 10.86 -2.65 3.16
CA ILE A 19 9.50 -2.11 3.29
C ILE A 19 9.29 -0.96 2.29
N GLY A 20 10.30 -0.14 2.06
CA GLY A 20 10.28 0.91 1.03
C GLY A 20 10.06 0.37 -0.38
N SER A 21 10.71 -0.75 -0.75
CA SER A 21 10.50 -1.38 -2.06
C SER A 21 9.06 -1.86 -2.22
N VAL A 22 8.47 -2.44 -1.17
CA VAL A 22 7.06 -2.87 -1.17
C VAL A 22 6.11 -1.70 -1.39
N HIS A 23 6.31 -0.58 -0.69
CA HIS A 23 5.48 0.62 -0.88
C HIS A 23 5.64 1.16 -2.30
N PHE A 24 6.88 1.25 -2.80
CA PHE A 24 7.17 1.70 -4.16
C PHE A 24 6.50 0.81 -5.22
N ALA A 25 6.64 -0.51 -5.13
CA ALA A 25 6.04 -1.46 -6.07
C ALA A 25 4.50 -1.43 -6.00
N SER A 26 3.94 -1.31 -4.79
CA SER A 26 2.49 -1.22 -4.59
C SER A 26 1.92 0.07 -5.18
N ALA A 27 2.61 1.20 -5.02
CA ALA A 27 2.23 2.48 -5.63
C ALA A 27 2.30 2.43 -7.17
N ILE A 28 3.31 1.78 -7.74
CA ILE A 28 3.36 1.53 -9.19
C ILE A 28 2.13 0.74 -9.64
N CYS A 29 1.77 -0.33 -8.93
CA CYS A 29 0.61 -1.16 -9.28
C CYS A 29 -0.69 -0.35 -9.35
N ILE A 30 -0.94 0.48 -8.35
CA ILE A 30 -2.16 1.31 -8.27
C ILE A 30 -2.13 2.42 -9.33
N SER A 31 -1.00 3.09 -9.49
CA SER A 31 -0.88 4.24 -10.40
C SER A 31 -0.93 3.86 -11.88
N LEU A 32 -0.50 2.64 -12.26
CA LEU A 32 -0.58 2.15 -13.63
C LEU A 32 -2.01 2.05 -14.15
N GLN A 33 -2.96 1.81 -13.27
CA GLN A 33 -4.31 1.49 -13.68
C GLN A 33 -5.04 2.69 -14.31
N ALA A 34 -4.85 3.89 -13.77
CA ALA A 34 -5.50 5.12 -14.27
C ALA A 34 -5.13 5.50 -15.72
N PRO A 35 -3.85 5.49 -16.15
CA PRO A 35 -3.47 5.82 -17.52
C PRO A 35 -3.70 4.68 -18.53
N PHE A 36 -3.75 3.40 -18.12
CA PHE A 36 -3.85 2.29 -19.07
C PHE A 36 -5.25 1.68 -19.21
N TYR A 37 -6.14 1.87 -18.23
CA TYR A 37 -7.49 1.29 -18.26
C TYR A 37 -8.51 2.08 -19.11
N PRO A 38 -8.53 3.43 -19.12
CA PRO A 38 -9.46 4.20 -19.94
C PRO A 38 -9.11 4.32 -21.44
N PRO A 39 -7.88 4.68 -21.87
CA PRO A 39 -7.76 5.43 -23.13
C PRO A 39 -7.82 4.60 -24.39
N GLU A 40 -8.56 5.16 -25.35
CA GLU A 40 -8.60 4.89 -26.78
C GLU A 40 -7.29 5.21 -27.51
N LEU A 41 -6.27 4.35 -27.37
CA LEU A 41 -5.04 4.40 -28.15
C LEU A 41 -5.10 3.43 -29.34
N VAL A 42 -5.52 3.96 -30.49
CA VAL A 42 -5.35 3.33 -31.80
C VAL A 42 -3.92 3.63 -32.28
N LEU A 43 -2.97 2.76 -31.94
CA LEU A 43 -1.66 2.77 -32.58
C LEU A 43 -1.50 1.49 -33.43
N HIS A 44 -1.29 1.67 -34.73
CA HIS A 44 -0.91 0.62 -35.69
C HIS A 44 -1.91 -0.51 -36.00
N GLY A 45 -3.24 -0.26 -35.96
CA GLY A 45 -4.21 -1.17 -36.60
C GLY A 45 -4.28 -2.60 -36.05
N LEU A 46 -3.61 -2.88 -34.93
CA LEU A 46 -3.79 -4.08 -34.13
C LEU A 46 -4.82 -3.73 -33.06
N SER A 47 -5.96 -4.42 -33.05
CA SER A 47 -7.00 -4.18 -32.05
C SER A 47 -6.41 -4.43 -30.66
N MET A 48 -6.51 -3.44 -29.76
CA MET A 48 -6.11 -3.63 -28.39
C MET A 48 -7.18 -3.08 -27.47
N PHE A 49 -7.97 -4.02 -26.95
CA PHE A 49 -9.20 -3.82 -26.18
C PHE A 49 -9.10 -2.76 -25.07
N GLN A 50 -9.97 -1.77 -25.15
CA GLN A 50 -10.24 -0.73 -24.15
C GLN A 50 -11.63 -0.87 -23.57
N ALA A 51 -11.82 -0.34 -22.35
CA ALA A 51 -13.14 -0.18 -21.77
C ALA A 51 -14.08 0.56 -22.75
N GLU A 52 -13.63 1.66 -23.36
CA GLU A 52 -14.41 2.42 -24.35
C GLU A 52 -14.68 1.62 -25.64
N SER A 53 -13.69 0.85 -26.14
CA SER A 53 -13.90 -0.04 -27.30
C SER A 53 -14.92 -1.15 -27.05
N LYS A 54 -15.12 -1.52 -25.77
CA LYS A 54 -16.13 -2.49 -25.32
C LYS A 54 -17.48 -1.82 -25.01
N GLY A 55 -17.59 -0.51 -25.21
CA GLY A 55 -18.79 0.28 -24.94
C GLY A 55 -18.92 0.75 -23.49
N ALA A 56 -17.86 0.67 -22.68
CA ALA A 56 -17.88 1.13 -21.31
C ALA A 56 -17.86 2.66 -21.21
N THR A 57 -18.76 3.16 -20.38
CA THR A 57 -18.95 4.58 -20.12
C THR A 57 -17.94 5.09 -19.10
N ALA A 58 -17.72 6.41 -19.11
CA ALA A 58 -16.89 7.10 -18.14
C ALA A 58 -17.27 6.84 -16.68
N THR A 59 -18.55 6.66 -16.44
CA THR A 59 -19.09 6.36 -15.12
C THR A 59 -18.73 4.95 -14.66
N GLU A 60 -18.76 3.96 -15.55
CA GLU A 60 -18.44 2.56 -15.21
C GLU A 60 -16.98 2.38 -14.83
N TYR A 61 -16.04 2.87 -15.64
CA TYR A 61 -14.62 2.78 -15.28
C TYR A 61 -14.27 3.67 -14.08
N GLY A 62 -14.96 4.80 -13.90
CA GLY A 62 -14.86 5.62 -12.69
C GLY A 62 -15.24 4.84 -11.42
N PHE A 63 -16.32 4.05 -11.46
CA PHE A 63 -16.70 3.20 -10.32
C PHE A 63 -15.72 2.06 -10.06
N VAL A 64 -15.10 1.49 -11.10
CA VAL A 64 -14.04 0.48 -10.93
C VAL A 64 -12.81 1.06 -10.21
N PHE A 65 -12.46 2.31 -10.45
CA PHE A 65 -11.43 2.97 -9.66
C PHE A 65 -11.90 3.31 -8.24
N GLY A 66 -13.14 3.75 -8.09
CA GLY A 66 -13.71 4.13 -6.80
C GLY A 66 -13.88 2.96 -5.82
N VAL A 67 -14.30 1.78 -6.29
CA VAL A 67 -14.44 0.58 -5.44
C VAL A 67 -13.10 0.18 -4.82
N PHE A 68 -12.02 0.42 -5.57
CA PHE A 68 -10.63 0.61 -5.16
C PHE A 68 -10.49 1.02 -3.69
N GLU A 69 -10.67 2.33 -3.56
CA GLU A 69 -10.44 3.09 -2.34
C GLU A 69 -11.55 2.86 -1.32
N LEU A 70 -12.79 2.60 -1.77
CA LEU A 70 -13.90 2.29 -0.87
C LEU A 70 -13.63 0.99 -0.07
N VAL A 71 -13.22 -0.07 -0.74
CA VAL A 71 -12.87 -1.34 -0.09
C VAL A 71 -11.64 -1.16 0.79
N SER A 72 -10.66 -0.37 0.35
CA SER A 72 -9.44 -0.11 1.13
C SER A 72 -9.77 0.63 2.42
N PHE A 73 -10.64 1.65 2.35
CA PHE A 73 -11.14 2.41 3.48
C PHE A 73 -11.87 1.53 4.50
N ILE A 74 -12.72 0.60 4.05
CA ILE A 74 -13.45 -0.32 4.94
C ILE A 74 -12.54 -1.40 5.52
N CYS A 75 -11.62 -1.94 4.71
CA CYS A 75 -10.76 -3.04 5.12
C CYS A 75 -9.62 -2.60 6.05
N SER A 76 -9.07 -1.40 5.85
CA SER A 76 -7.97 -0.86 6.66
C SER A 76 -8.21 -0.95 8.18
N PRO A 77 -9.34 -0.47 8.76
CA PRO A 77 -9.59 -0.58 10.19
C PRO A 77 -9.82 -2.04 10.64
N LEU A 78 -10.45 -2.87 9.81
CA LEU A 78 -10.68 -4.29 10.12
C LEU A 78 -9.35 -5.04 10.19
N ILE A 79 -8.53 -4.92 9.16
CA ILE A 79 -7.20 -5.53 9.07
C ILE A 79 -6.30 -5.01 10.20
N GLY A 80 -6.31 -3.70 10.48
CA GLY A 80 -5.55 -3.10 11.58
C GLY A 80 -5.94 -3.64 12.96
N LYS A 81 -7.19 -4.03 13.15
CA LYS A 81 -7.67 -4.69 14.37
C LYS A 81 -7.12 -6.11 14.54
N TYR A 82 -7.04 -6.86 13.44
CA TYR A 82 -6.64 -8.28 13.45
C TYR A 82 -5.16 -8.52 13.11
N VAL A 83 -4.39 -7.49 12.73
CA VAL A 83 -2.97 -7.59 12.35
C VAL A 83 -2.10 -8.25 13.42
N ASN A 84 -2.36 -7.94 14.70
CA ASN A 84 -1.60 -8.50 15.82
C ASN A 84 -1.95 -9.97 16.12
N VAL A 85 -3.11 -10.45 15.66
CA VAL A 85 -3.57 -11.84 15.86
C VAL A 85 -3.12 -12.74 14.72
N ILE A 86 -3.26 -12.27 13.48
CA ILE A 86 -2.87 -13.00 12.26
C ILE A 86 -1.34 -13.05 12.13
N GLY A 87 -0.65 -12.02 12.65
CA GLY A 87 0.78 -11.84 12.51
C GLY A 87 1.10 -10.94 11.31
N PRO A 88 1.82 -9.84 11.51
CA PRO A 88 2.02 -8.85 10.45
C PRO A 88 2.91 -9.40 9.32
N LYS A 89 3.84 -10.31 9.60
CA LYS A 89 4.66 -10.93 8.55
C LYS A 89 3.81 -11.80 7.59
N PHE A 90 2.90 -12.60 8.14
CA PHE A 90 2.02 -13.43 7.32
C PHE A 90 1.10 -12.56 6.47
N LEU A 91 0.50 -11.54 7.09
CA LEU A 91 -0.41 -10.61 6.43
C LEU A 91 0.25 -9.81 5.31
N LEU A 92 1.50 -9.35 5.52
CA LEU A 92 2.30 -8.69 4.49
C LEU A 92 2.56 -9.61 3.30
N LYS A 93 3.00 -10.85 3.59
CA LYS A 93 3.26 -11.85 2.55
C LYS A 93 1.99 -12.14 1.74
N SER A 94 0.90 -12.54 2.41
CA SER A 94 -0.35 -12.89 1.73
C SER A 94 -0.92 -11.71 0.95
N GLY A 95 -0.84 -10.49 1.49
CA GLY A 95 -1.30 -9.28 0.81
C GLY A 95 -0.56 -9.03 -0.50
N LEU A 96 0.76 -9.17 -0.51
CA LEU A 96 1.58 -8.99 -1.73
C LEU A 96 1.33 -10.09 -2.77
N PHE A 97 1.15 -11.33 -2.35
CA PHE A 97 0.78 -12.41 -3.27
C PHE A 97 -0.58 -12.17 -3.91
N VAL A 98 -1.58 -11.77 -3.11
CA VAL A 98 -2.92 -11.44 -3.62
C VAL A 98 -2.86 -10.25 -4.58
N ALA A 99 -2.22 -9.15 -4.19
CA ALA A 99 -2.08 -7.97 -5.04
C ALA A 99 -1.34 -8.29 -6.35
N GLY A 100 -0.24 -9.04 -6.28
CA GLY A 100 0.52 -9.45 -7.46
C GLY A 100 -0.28 -10.33 -8.43
N ILE A 101 -0.99 -11.33 -7.92
CA ILE A 101 -1.86 -12.20 -8.74
C ILE A 101 -3.00 -11.39 -9.36
N CYS A 102 -3.67 -10.54 -8.58
CA CYS A 102 -4.74 -9.68 -9.08
C CYS A 102 -4.24 -8.71 -10.17
N SER A 103 -3.05 -8.13 -9.99
CA SER A 103 -2.41 -7.28 -11.00
C SER A 103 -2.19 -8.05 -12.31
N MET A 104 -1.64 -9.27 -12.25
CA MET A 104 -1.48 -10.12 -13.44
C MET A 104 -2.82 -10.47 -14.09
N LEU A 105 -3.84 -10.83 -13.30
CA LEU A 105 -5.19 -11.10 -13.80
C LEU A 105 -5.79 -9.87 -14.49
N PHE A 106 -5.52 -8.67 -13.97
CA PHE A 106 -5.94 -7.42 -14.59
C PHE A 106 -5.34 -7.23 -15.99
N GLY A 107 -4.07 -7.63 -16.20
CA GLY A 107 -3.44 -7.64 -17.54
C GLY A 107 -4.09 -8.62 -18.52
N PHE A 108 -4.66 -9.72 -18.01
CA PHE A 108 -5.36 -10.72 -18.83
C PHE A 108 -6.84 -10.41 -19.08
N LEU A 109 -7.34 -9.30 -18.54
CA LEU A 109 -8.72 -8.86 -18.71
C LEU A 109 -9.09 -8.58 -20.18
N HIS A 110 -8.09 -8.40 -21.06
CA HIS A 110 -8.32 -8.24 -22.49
C HIS A 110 -9.03 -9.46 -23.13
N PHE A 111 -8.90 -10.66 -22.57
CA PHE A 111 -9.56 -11.88 -23.06
C PHE A 111 -11.08 -11.92 -22.84
N ALA A 112 -11.64 -11.06 -21.99
CA ALA A 112 -13.08 -11.03 -21.75
C ALA A 112 -13.80 -10.23 -22.85
N GLU A 113 -14.50 -10.90 -23.77
CA GLU A 113 -15.12 -10.23 -24.94
C GLU A 113 -16.42 -9.46 -24.58
N GLY A 114 -17.17 -9.89 -23.56
CA GLY A 114 -18.42 -9.24 -23.16
C GLY A 114 -18.22 -7.96 -22.33
N HIS A 115 -19.00 -6.91 -22.60
CA HIS A 115 -19.03 -5.65 -21.81
C HIS A 115 -19.27 -5.90 -20.31
N ALA A 116 -20.34 -6.63 -20.00
CA ALA A 116 -20.72 -6.95 -18.62
C ALA A 116 -19.69 -7.87 -17.93
N GLU A 117 -19.09 -8.79 -18.67
CA GLU A 117 -18.07 -9.71 -18.16
C GLU A 117 -16.76 -8.96 -17.88
N PHE A 118 -16.35 -8.07 -18.77
CA PHE A 118 -15.19 -7.22 -18.60
C PHE A 118 -15.33 -6.33 -17.36
N ILE A 119 -16.45 -5.61 -17.22
CA ILE A 119 -16.69 -4.74 -16.06
C ILE A 119 -16.82 -5.58 -14.78
N GLY A 120 -17.58 -6.68 -14.80
CA GLY A 120 -17.74 -7.56 -13.64
C GLY A 120 -16.42 -8.15 -13.14
N LEU A 121 -15.57 -8.62 -14.05
CA LEU A 121 -14.24 -9.13 -13.73
C LEU A 121 -13.32 -8.01 -13.21
N SER A 122 -13.36 -6.82 -13.81
CA SER A 122 -12.64 -5.65 -13.28
C SER A 122 -13.02 -5.36 -11.83
N PHE A 123 -14.32 -5.29 -11.52
CA PHE A 123 -14.80 -5.08 -10.15
C PHE A 123 -14.30 -6.17 -9.20
N ALA A 124 -14.44 -7.44 -9.58
CA ALA A 124 -14.01 -8.56 -8.75
C ALA A 124 -12.50 -8.51 -8.46
N ILE A 125 -11.68 -8.28 -9.50
CA ILE A 125 -10.23 -8.17 -9.37
C ILE A 125 -9.88 -7.00 -8.45
N ARG A 126 -10.51 -5.83 -8.62
CA ARG A 126 -10.23 -4.65 -7.78
C ARG A 126 -10.61 -4.81 -6.33
N ILE A 127 -11.73 -5.45 -6.03
CA ILE A 127 -12.13 -5.70 -4.65
C ILE A 127 -11.08 -6.59 -3.97
N VAL A 128 -10.66 -7.67 -4.63
CA VAL A 128 -9.67 -8.61 -4.08
C VAL A 128 -8.28 -7.98 -3.98
N GLU A 129 -7.88 -7.24 -5.00
CA GLU A 129 -6.61 -6.49 -5.03
C GLU A 129 -6.56 -5.46 -3.89
N SER A 130 -7.65 -4.72 -3.67
CA SER A 130 -7.77 -3.74 -2.59
C SER A 130 -7.60 -4.39 -1.22
N VAL A 131 -8.28 -5.51 -0.96
CA VAL A 131 -8.11 -6.27 0.30
C VAL A 131 -6.64 -6.68 0.49
N GLY A 132 -5.99 -7.19 -0.55
CA GLY A 132 -4.57 -7.56 -0.53
C GLY A 132 -3.64 -6.38 -0.28
N ALA A 133 -3.85 -5.26 -0.97
CA ALA A 133 -3.08 -4.03 -0.85
C ALA A 133 -3.23 -3.39 0.54
N SER A 134 -4.46 -3.30 1.07
CA SER A 134 -4.72 -2.81 2.44
C SER A 134 -4.10 -3.73 3.49
N ALA A 135 -4.10 -5.05 3.26
CA ALA A 135 -3.43 -6.01 4.14
C ALA A 135 -1.91 -5.80 4.16
N ALA A 136 -1.29 -5.66 2.98
CA ALA A 136 0.14 -5.44 2.83
C ALA A 136 0.58 -4.11 3.48
N THR A 137 -0.09 -3.01 3.16
CA THR A 137 0.23 -1.67 3.70
C THR A 137 0.04 -1.61 5.22
N THR A 138 -1.06 -2.12 5.74
CA THR A 138 -1.31 -2.18 7.20
C THR A 138 -0.25 -3.00 7.92
N ALA A 139 0.13 -4.15 7.35
CA ALA A 139 1.17 -5.00 7.89
C ALA A 139 2.55 -4.36 7.85
N ALA A 140 2.89 -3.67 6.75
CA ALA A 140 4.13 -2.91 6.59
C ALA A 140 4.26 -1.81 7.66
N PHE A 141 3.18 -1.07 7.93
CA PHE A 141 3.16 -0.09 9.02
C PHE A 141 3.34 -0.75 10.39
N SER A 142 2.68 -1.89 10.63
CA SER A 142 2.80 -2.63 11.88
C SER A 142 4.23 -3.15 12.12
N ILE A 143 4.90 -3.67 11.08
CA ILE A 143 6.29 -4.13 11.14
C ILE A 143 7.22 -2.95 11.40
N THR A 144 7.04 -1.85 10.68
CA THR A 144 7.85 -0.64 10.87
C THR A 144 7.74 -0.14 12.31
N ALA A 145 6.52 -0.07 12.86
CA ALA A 145 6.30 0.34 14.26
C ALA A 145 6.92 -0.65 15.26
N ALA A 146 6.96 -1.95 14.95
CA ALA A 146 7.56 -2.97 15.81
C ALA A 146 9.09 -2.96 15.77
N VAL A 147 9.70 -2.65 14.63
CA VAL A 147 11.15 -2.60 14.43
C VAL A 147 11.75 -1.30 14.98
N PHE A 148 10.96 -0.23 15.07
CA PHE A 148 11.35 1.05 15.64
C PHE A 148 10.48 1.42 16.86
N PRO A 149 10.58 0.68 17.99
CA PRO A 149 9.73 0.88 19.17
C PRO A 149 10.07 2.12 19.98
N ASP A 150 11.30 2.63 19.87
CA ASP A 150 11.77 3.80 20.63
C ASP A 150 11.21 5.09 20.03
N CYS A 151 10.15 5.57 20.69
CA CYS A 151 9.47 6.85 20.54
C CYS A 151 8.60 7.02 19.30
N VAL A 152 7.35 6.56 19.44
CA VAL A 152 6.17 6.92 18.63
C VAL A 152 5.94 8.46 18.53
N ALA A 153 6.67 9.27 19.31
CA ALA A 153 6.57 10.73 19.38
C ALA A 153 7.81 11.52 18.90
N THR A 154 8.94 10.89 18.56
CA THR A 154 10.15 11.62 18.15
C THR A 154 10.29 11.71 16.64
N THR A 155 10.79 12.85 16.18
CA THR A 155 11.02 13.27 14.79
C THR A 155 11.57 12.17 13.87
N PHE A 156 12.31 11.18 14.37
CA PHE A 156 12.92 10.10 13.58
C PHE A 156 11.97 8.98 13.11
N VAL A 157 10.97 8.56 13.90
CA VAL A 157 9.96 7.59 13.41
C VAL A 157 9.05 8.28 12.38
N SER A 158 8.75 9.56 12.61
CA SER A 158 8.10 10.43 11.61
C SER A 158 8.95 10.52 10.34
N SER A 159 10.28 10.72 10.44
CA SER A 159 11.18 10.73 9.28
C SER A 159 11.20 9.41 8.52
N ASN A 160 11.22 8.26 9.21
CA ASN A 160 11.22 6.96 8.54
C ASN A 160 9.88 6.67 7.84
N ARG A 161 8.75 7.00 8.48
CA ARG A 161 7.43 6.92 7.83
C ARG A 161 7.31 7.88 6.67
N ALA A 162 7.79 9.12 6.82
CA ALA A 162 7.85 10.09 5.73
C ALA A 162 8.71 9.58 4.58
N THR A 163 9.81 8.88 4.87
CA THR A 163 10.67 8.26 3.83
C THR A 163 9.91 7.17 3.08
N LEU A 164 9.15 6.30 3.78
CA LEU A 164 8.30 5.30 3.13
C LEU A 164 7.21 5.94 2.27
N GLU A 165 6.62 7.03 2.72
CA GLU A 165 5.62 7.80 1.96
C GLU A 165 6.24 8.48 0.74
N VAL A 166 7.48 8.96 0.84
CA VAL A 166 8.25 9.47 -0.30
C VAL A 166 8.45 8.35 -1.33
N PHE A 167 8.81 7.13 -0.92
CA PHE A 167 8.87 5.99 -1.84
C PHE A 167 7.51 5.67 -2.47
N TYR A 168 6.43 5.74 -1.70
CA TYR A 168 5.08 5.56 -2.20
C TYR A 168 4.73 6.62 -3.27
N GLY A 169 4.96 7.90 -2.97
CA GLY A 169 4.76 9.00 -3.92
C GLY A 169 5.65 8.90 -5.17
N LEU A 170 6.92 8.50 -5.03
CA LEU A 170 7.80 8.22 -6.17
C LEU A 170 7.23 7.11 -7.05
N GLY A 171 6.66 6.06 -6.46
CA GLY A 171 6.01 4.99 -7.22
C GLY A 171 4.82 5.48 -8.05
N TYR A 172 4.04 6.44 -7.53
CA TYR A 172 2.95 7.07 -8.30
C TYR A 172 3.44 7.89 -9.50
N ILE A 173 4.58 8.56 -9.36
CA ILE A 173 5.17 9.36 -10.43
C ILE A 173 5.81 8.45 -11.49
N VAL A 174 6.63 7.50 -11.03
CA VAL A 174 7.41 6.62 -11.90
C VAL A 174 6.54 5.53 -12.55
N GLY A 175 5.45 5.13 -11.90
CA GLY A 175 4.56 4.07 -12.36
C GLY A 175 4.05 4.27 -13.79
N PRO A 176 3.32 5.35 -14.10
CA PRO A 176 2.86 5.65 -15.45
C PRO A 176 4.00 5.78 -16.48
N MET A 177 5.16 6.33 -16.06
CA MET A 177 6.33 6.47 -16.96
C MET A 177 6.86 5.10 -17.40
N ILE A 178 7.15 4.21 -16.44
CA ILE A 178 7.61 2.84 -16.74
C ILE A 178 6.51 2.07 -17.46
N GLY A 179 5.26 2.21 -17.02
CA GLY A 179 4.11 1.59 -17.66
C GLY A 179 3.97 1.93 -19.13
N GLY A 180 4.20 3.19 -19.50
CA GLY A 180 4.07 3.65 -20.89
C GLY A 180 5.15 3.05 -21.80
N LEU A 181 6.37 2.92 -21.28
CA LEU A 181 7.46 2.21 -21.95
C LEU A 181 7.12 0.73 -22.16
N LEU A 182 6.66 0.04 -21.11
CA LEU A 182 6.28 -1.38 -21.19
C LEU A 182 5.07 -1.58 -22.13
N PHE A 183 4.10 -0.68 -22.05
CA PHE A 183 2.92 -0.69 -22.92
C PHE A 183 3.32 -0.55 -24.40
N SER A 184 4.29 0.30 -24.71
CA SER A 184 4.79 0.46 -26.08
C SER A 184 5.51 -0.78 -26.63
N LEU A 185 6.05 -1.62 -25.75
CA LEU A 185 6.82 -2.83 -26.13
C LEU A 185 5.96 -4.09 -26.23
N GLY A 186 4.98 -4.27 -25.35
CA GLY A 186 4.17 -5.50 -25.28
C GLY A 186 2.69 -5.26 -25.01
N GLY A 187 2.22 -4.03 -25.21
CA GLY A 187 0.81 -3.65 -25.09
C GLY A 187 0.27 -3.71 -23.66
N PHE A 188 -1.06 -3.73 -23.53
CA PHE A 188 -1.80 -3.66 -22.26
C PHE A 188 -1.37 -4.68 -21.20
N ALA A 189 -1.11 -5.93 -21.57
CA ALA A 189 -0.81 -6.98 -20.60
C ALA A 189 0.58 -6.82 -19.94
N LEU A 190 1.56 -6.25 -20.66
CA LEU A 190 2.96 -6.26 -20.22
C LEU A 190 3.22 -5.43 -18.95
N PRO A 191 2.72 -4.18 -18.80
CA PRO A 191 2.89 -3.40 -17.57
C PRO A 191 2.39 -4.13 -16.32
N PHE A 192 1.18 -4.69 -16.40
CA PHE A 192 0.55 -5.39 -15.28
C PHE A 192 1.24 -6.71 -14.95
N LEU A 193 1.70 -7.44 -15.96
CA LEU A 193 2.44 -8.68 -15.76
C LEU A 193 3.78 -8.44 -15.07
N VAL A 194 4.54 -7.43 -15.52
CA VAL A 194 5.84 -7.09 -14.93
C VAL A 194 5.66 -6.63 -13.49
N VAL A 195 4.70 -5.76 -13.22
CA VAL A 195 4.48 -5.25 -11.85
C VAL A 195 3.92 -6.33 -10.93
N GLY A 196 3.02 -7.18 -11.42
CA GLY A 196 2.57 -8.36 -10.68
C GLY A 196 3.74 -9.29 -10.31
N CYS A 197 4.66 -9.54 -11.24
CA CYS A 197 5.88 -10.29 -10.95
C CYS A 197 6.77 -9.61 -9.91
N VAL A 198 6.95 -8.29 -9.98
CA VAL A 198 7.72 -7.52 -8.97
C VAL A 198 7.09 -7.66 -7.58
N LEU A 199 5.76 -7.53 -7.46
CA LEU A 199 5.05 -7.71 -6.19
C LEU A 199 5.20 -9.13 -5.62
N LEU A 200 5.14 -10.15 -6.49
CA LEU A 200 5.36 -11.54 -6.10
C LEU A 200 6.80 -11.79 -5.63
N LEU A 201 7.78 -11.19 -6.31
CA LEU A 201 9.18 -11.25 -5.92
C LEU A 201 9.41 -10.56 -4.58
N ASP A 202 8.83 -9.38 -4.35
CA ASP A 202 8.87 -8.70 -3.04
C ASP A 202 8.27 -9.59 -1.93
N GLY A 203 7.12 -10.22 -2.21
CA GLY A 203 6.49 -11.18 -1.31
C GLY A 203 7.39 -12.39 -0.98
N LEU A 204 8.12 -12.90 -1.98
CA LEU A 204 9.09 -13.99 -1.81
C LEU A 204 10.31 -13.56 -0.99
N ILE A 205 10.86 -12.37 -1.27
CA ILE A 205 12.00 -11.81 -0.54
C ILE A 205 11.61 -11.61 0.93
N ILE A 206 10.42 -11.09 1.22
CA ILE A 206 9.91 -10.94 2.59
C ILE A 206 9.78 -12.30 3.29
N CYS A 207 9.39 -13.34 2.55
CA CYS A 207 9.30 -14.70 3.10
C CYS A 207 10.66 -15.19 3.59
N LEU A 208 11.72 -14.95 2.81
CA LEU A 208 13.09 -15.41 3.08
C LEU A 208 13.81 -14.55 4.12
N VAL A 209 13.65 -13.23 4.05
CA VAL A 209 14.55 -12.30 4.75
C VAL A 209 13.96 -11.76 6.03
N LEU A 210 12.63 -11.56 6.12
CA LEU A 210 12.06 -10.97 7.32
C LEU A 210 12.14 -11.98 8.47
N PRO A 211 12.88 -11.71 9.56
CA PRO A 211 12.94 -12.63 10.68
C PRO A 211 11.57 -12.72 11.35
N SER A 212 11.19 -13.92 11.81
CA SER A 212 9.92 -14.12 12.50
C SER A 212 9.89 -13.25 13.76
N LEU A 213 9.09 -12.18 13.73
CA LEU A 213 8.84 -11.31 14.90
C LEU A 213 8.02 -12.03 16.00
N ASP A 214 7.72 -13.31 15.81
CA ASP A 214 6.88 -14.15 16.67
C ASP A 214 7.52 -14.52 18.01
N SER A 215 8.85 -14.38 18.16
CA SER A 215 9.53 -14.93 19.33
C SER A 215 9.62 -13.99 20.55
N ASP A 216 9.42 -12.67 20.39
CA ASP A 216 9.62 -11.70 21.49
C ASP A 216 8.32 -11.14 22.11
N ARG A 217 7.14 -11.46 21.55
CA ARG A 217 5.85 -10.91 22.02
C ARG A 217 5.06 -11.80 22.98
N LYS A 218 5.50 -13.04 23.26
CA LYS A 218 4.79 -13.92 24.21
C LYS A 218 4.75 -13.36 25.64
N THR A 219 5.63 -12.41 25.99
CA THR A 219 5.73 -11.79 27.32
C THR A 219 4.87 -10.55 27.55
N THR A 220 4.25 -9.95 26.53
CA THR A 220 3.30 -8.82 26.67
C THR A 220 1.85 -9.21 26.39
N ARG A 221 1.53 -10.51 26.51
CA ARG A 221 0.18 -11.08 26.53
C ARG A 221 -0.55 -10.76 27.85
N LYS A 222 -0.66 -9.49 28.22
CA LYS A 222 -1.68 -9.03 29.17
C LYS A 222 -2.69 -8.19 28.40
N GLU A 223 -3.77 -8.84 28.00
CA GLU A 223 -5.10 -8.26 27.76
C GLU A 223 -5.16 -6.81 27.21
N ARG A 224 -4.67 -6.54 25.99
CA ARG A 224 -5.27 -5.42 25.24
C ARG A 224 -6.57 -5.93 24.61
N LYS A 225 -7.68 -5.74 25.32
CA LYS A 225 -9.04 -5.84 24.76
C LYS A 225 -9.03 -5.10 23.43
N VAL A 226 -9.44 -5.81 22.38
CA VAL A 226 -9.53 -5.25 21.05
C VAL A 226 -10.45 -4.04 21.09
N PRO A 227 -9.99 -2.81 20.79
CA PRO A 227 -10.85 -1.64 20.88
C PRO A 227 -12.03 -1.81 19.91
N SER A 228 -13.23 -1.46 20.41
CA SER A 228 -14.45 -1.45 19.61
C SER A 228 -14.31 -0.46 18.46
N ILE A 229 -14.89 -0.76 17.28
CA ILE A 229 -14.77 0.09 16.08
C ILE A 229 -15.30 1.51 16.33
N ARG A 230 -16.27 1.66 17.24
CA ARG A 230 -16.78 2.95 17.71
C ARG A 230 -15.70 3.80 18.40
N ARG A 231 -14.80 3.16 19.12
CA ARG A 231 -13.68 3.81 19.81
C ARG A 231 -12.53 4.21 18.89
N VAL A 232 -12.51 3.76 17.64
CA VAL A 232 -11.57 4.22 16.60
C VAL A 232 -12.10 5.48 15.91
N PHE A 233 -13.42 5.56 15.71
CA PHE A 233 -14.10 6.76 15.23
C PHE A 233 -14.24 7.86 16.31
N GLU A 234 -14.21 7.53 17.60
CA GLU A 234 -14.15 8.52 18.70
C GLU A 234 -12.75 9.18 18.88
N ILE A 235 -11.77 8.85 18.03
CA ILE A 235 -10.38 9.35 18.12
C ILE A 235 -10.19 10.68 17.36
N ASP A 236 -11.21 11.53 17.30
CA ASP A 236 -11.10 12.88 16.69
C ASP A 236 -10.00 13.72 17.36
N HIS A 237 -9.72 13.50 18.65
CA HIS A 237 -8.70 14.23 19.39
C HIS A 237 -7.25 13.85 19.04
N VAL A 238 -6.96 12.65 18.55
CA VAL A 238 -5.57 12.29 18.19
C VAL A 238 -5.23 12.79 16.80
N LEU A 239 -6.17 12.78 15.84
CA LEU A 239 -5.92 13.36 14.51
C LEU A 239 -5.62 14.86 14.63
N VAL A 240 -6.42 15.58 15.42
CA VAL A 240 -6.23 17.00 15.71
C VAL A 240 -4.94 17.25 16.48
N SER A 241 -4.60 16.44 17.50
CA SER A 241 -3.32 16.59 18.22
C SER A 241 -2.11 16.30 17.32
N SER A 242 -2.19 15.34 16.40
CA SER A 242 -1.08 15.04 15.47
C SER A 242 -0.92 16.08 14.37
N VAL A 243 -1.98 16.79 13.98
CA VAL A 243 -1.92 17.92 13.04
C VAL A 243 -1.49 19.21 13.76
N ILE A 244 -1.93 19.43 15.00
CA ILE A 244 -1.52 20.58 15.82
C ILE A 244 -0.05 20.47 16.27
N ASP A 245 0.44 19.27 16.62
CA ASP A 245 1.86 19.05 16.94
C ASP A 245 2.78 19.19 15.72
N GLN A 246 2.27 18.99 14.49
CA GLN A 246 3.02 19.28 13.27
C GLN A 246 3.10 20.77 12.94
N ALA A 247 2.20 21.60 13.49
CA ALA A 247 2.13 23.04 13.21
C ALA A 247 2.85 23.91 14.25
N CYS A 248 3.31 23.35 15.37
CA CYS A 248 3.95 24.12 16.45
C CYS A 248 5.49 23.95 16.42
N PRO A 249 6.27 24.91 15.88
CA PRO A 249 7.71 24.90 16.07
C PRO A 249 8.01 25.06 17.56
N THR A 250 8.79 24.12 18.08
CA THR A 250 9.17 23.98 19.49
C THR A 250 10.11 25.11 19.92
N LYS A 251 9.59 26.33 20.09
CA LYS A 251 10.23 27.42 20.83
C LYS A 251 9.14 28.27 21.50
N LEU A 252 9.34 28.53 22.80
CA LEU A 252 8.49 29.27 23.74
C LEU A 252 7.34 28.49 24.39
N LYS A 253 7.69 27.74 25.46
CA LYS A 253 6.91 27.75 26.71
C LYS A 253 7.77 27.42 27.94
N GLY A 254 9.02 27.91 27.90
CA GLY A 254 9.93 27.95 29.05
C GLY A 254 9.94 29.31 29.78
N GLU A 255 9.06 30.24 29.44
CA GLU A 255 8.97 31.57 30.07
C GLU A 255 7.50 31.97 30.29
N ILE A 256 6.83 31.33 31.23
CA ILE A 256 5.75 31.97 32.01
C ILE A 256 5.81 31.38 33.42
N ASN A 257 6.84 31.80 34.17
CA ASN A 257 6.86 31.78 35.63
C ASN A 257 7.47 33.11 36.05
N LEU A 258 6.63 34.14 36.05
CA LEU A 258 6.71 35.31 36.91
C LEU A 258 5.28 35.62 37.38
#